data_AF-A0A1Q6Q8T0-F1
#
_entry.id   AF-A0A1Q6Q8T0-F1
#
_cell.length_a   1.000
_cell.length_b   1.000
_cell.length_c   1.000
_cell.angle_alpha   90.00
_cell.angle_beta   90.00
_cell.angle_gamma   90.00
#
_symmetry.space_group_name_H-M   'P 1'
#
loop_
_entity.id
_entity.type
_entity.pdbx_description
1 polymer ?
#
loop_
_entity_poly.entity_id
_entity_poly.type
_entity_poly.pdbx_seq_one_letter_code
_entity_poly.pdbx_strand_id
1 'polypeptide(L)'
;MLMELADFFDLSVDALLGYRLRSNDRKSVSERLKVLRREDRYDEGLAEAEKALQKFPNTFTVVYECAKLFEMAGVTRKDNALQRRALDLLTHAIRLLPQNSDPQVSEMSLRLDMANVLLDMEDWERALALFKENNACGLLDDQIGCLLALVKERREEGVPYLSMALLRAVTSLVRVCDGFANVFEARKDMKSAIDILQWKHSVLSGLRKKGTVSELDKISAASHAALARLLYDCRDLGGANDELKTAKALGTAYDAAPSHSARNVRFYEGVEHVGIYSDFGRSAMDAALDAFLGDDSTEKLEAFFRNA
;
A
#
# COMPACT_ATOMS: atom_id res chain seq x y z
N MET A 1 53.64 -29.62 -2.78
CA MET A 1 53.69 -28.69 -3.93
C MET A 1 53.18 -27.28 -3.61
N LEU A 2 51.88 -27.02 -3.36
CA LEU A 2 51.40 -25.64 -3.09
C LEU A 2 52.01 -25.01 -1.82
N MET A 3 52.16 -25.79 -0.74
CA MET A 3 52.79 -25.31 0.49
C MET A 3 54.29 -25.06 0.33
N GLU A 4 55.00 -25.90 -0.41
CA GLU A 4 56.43 -25.74 -0.71
C GLU A 4 56.70 -24.53 -1.61
N LEU A 5 55.79 -24.25 -2.54
CA LEU A 5 55.88 -23.06 -3.40
C LEU A 5 55.62 -21.78 -2.60
N ALA A 6 54.67 -21.82 -1.65
CA ALA A 6 54.39 -20.70 -0.75
C ALA A 6 55.61 -20.39 0.15
N ASP A 7 56.23 -21.43 0.71
CA ASP A 7 57.46 -21.33 1.50
C ASP A 7 58.65 -20.80 0.67
N PHE A 8 58.83 -21.28 -0.57
CA PHE A 8 59.88 -20.81 -1.47
C PHE A 8 59.79 -19.31 -1.81
N PHE A 9 58.57 -18.79 -1.95
CA PHE A 9 58.33 -17.37 -2.26
C PHE A 9 58.13 -16.50 -1.00
N ASP A 10 58.27 -17.07 0.19
CA ASP A 10 58.03 -16.39 1.48
C ASP A 10 56.64 -15.73 1.55
N LEU A 11 55.64 -16.43 1.03
CA LEU A 11 54.23 -16.02 0.97
C LEU A 11 53.36 -17.03 1.71
N SER A 12 52.20 -16.58 2.23
CA SER A 12 51.17 -17.54 2.66
C SER A 12 50.57 -18.26 1.45
N VAL A 13 50.05 -19.48 1.65
CA VAL A 13 49.33 -20.21 0.59
C VAL A 13 48.16 -19.37 0.06
N ASP A 14 47.50 -18.60 0.93
CA ASP A 14 46.44 -17.66 0.54
C ASP A 14 46.96 -16.55 -0.37
N ALA A 15 48.09 -15.92 -0.04
CA ALA A 15 48.71 -14.90 -0.86
C ALA A 15 49.16 -15.45 -2.22
N LEU A 16 49.68 -16.69 -2.24
CA LEU A 16 50.11 -17.39 -3.45
C LEU A 16 48.95 -17.68 -4.41
N LEU A 17 47.77 -18.01 -3.87
CA LEU A 17 46.55 -18.23 -4.64
C LEU A 17 45.82 -16.93 -4.99
N GLY A 18 46.33 -15.77 -4.55
CA GLY A 18 45.63 -14.49 -4.64
C GLY A 18 44.33 -14.48 -3.82
N TYR A 19 44.17 -15.41 -2.89
CA TYR A 19 42.99 -15.53 -2.04
C TYR A 19 42.95 -14.38 -1.04
N ARG A 20 41.90 -13.57 -1.11
CA ARG A 20 41.59 -12.57 -0.10
C ARG A 20 40.52 -13.11 0.82
N LEU A 21 40.84 -13.18 2.12
CA LEU A 21 39.87 -13.59 3.12
C LEU A 21 38.64 -12.68 3.06
N ARG A 22 37.52 -13.25 2.66
CA ARG A 22 36.25 -12.54 2.57
C ARG A 22 35.68 -12.36 3.97
N SER A 23 35.13 -11.18 4.27
CA SER A 23 34.38 -11.01 5.52
C SER A 23 33.17 -11.94 5.51
N ASN A 24 33.19 -12.88 6.44
CA ASN A 24 32.19 -13.94 6.60
C ASN A 24 31.48 -13.84 7.96
N ASP A 25 31.44 -12.63 8.53
CA ASP A 25 30.58 -12.31 9.65
C ASP A 25 29.10 -12.22 9.21
N ARG A 26 28.18 -12.30 10.18
CA ARG A 26 26.74 -12.31 9.93
C ARG A 26 26.24 -11.12 9.09
N LYS A 27 26.80 -9.93 9.27
CA LYS A 27 26.35 -8.71 8.57
C LYS A 27 26.81 -8.76 7.12
N SER A 28 28.07 -9.09 6.88
CA SER A 28 28.64 -9.20 5.53
C SER A 28 27.98 -10.30 4.71
N VAL A 29 27.63 -11.45 5.32
CA VAL A 29 26.90 -12.52 4.64
C VAL A 29 25.48 -12.10 4.31
N SER A 30 24.75 -11.50 5.26
CA SER A 30 23.37 -11.03 5.03
C SER A 30 23.31 -10.00 3.89
N GLU A 31 24.23 -9.03 3.87
CA GLU A 31 24.29 -8.02 2.81
C GLU A 31 24.59 -8.63 1.44
N ARG A 32 25.47 -9.62 1.41
CA ARG A 32 25.83 -10.32 0.18
C ARG A 32 24.67 -11.13 -0.39
N LEU A 33 23.88 -11.81 0.47
CA LEU A 33 22.66 -12.49 0.06
C LEU A 33 21.64 -11.51 -0.55
N LYS A 34 21.48 -10.33 0.06
CA LYS A 34 20.64 -9.24 -0.48
C LYS A 34 21.08 -8.80 -1.88
N VAL A 35 22.37 -8.56 -2.06
CA VAL A 35 22.94 -8.16 -3.36
C VAL A 35 22.72 -9.25 -4.40
N LEU A 36 23.02 -10.52 -4.08
CA LEU A 36 22.83 -11.64 -5.00
C LEU A 36 21.37 -11.81 -5.41
N ARG A 37 20.43 -11.61 -4.47
CA ARG A 37 18.99 -11.59 -4.76
C ARG A 37 18.60 -10.44 -5.68
N ARG A 38 19.09 -9.22 -5.40
CA ARG A 38 18.78 -8.02 -6.19
C ARG A 38 19.34 -8.07 -7.61
N GLU A 39 20.47 -8.73 -7.80
CA GLU A 39 21.14 -8.90 -9.10
C GLU A 39 20.68 -10.16 -9.86
N ASP A 40 19.67 -10.88 -9.37
CA ASP A 40 19.17 -12.13 -9.97
C ASP A 40 20.25 -13.22 -10.14
N ARG A 41 21.32 -13.18 -9.34
CA ARG A 41 22.45 -14.13 -9.38
C ARG A 41 22.13 -15.39 -8.58
N TYR A 42 21.09 -16.10 -9.01
CA TYR A 42 20.48 -17.18 -8.23
C TYR A 42 21.40 -18.39 -7.99
N ASP A 43 22.24 -18.81 -8.94
CA ASP A 43 23.14 -19.96 -8.71
C ASP A 43 24.18 -19.66 -7.63
N GLU A 44 24.84 -18.50 -7.73
CA GLU A 44 25.78 -18.03 -6.71
C GLU A 44 25.07 -17.75 -5.38
N GLY A 45 23.87 -17.20 -5.46
CA GLY A 45 22.98 -16.94 -4.35
C GLY A 45 22.66 -18.20 -3.54
N LEU A 46 22.16 -19.24 -4.19
CA LEU A 46 21.78 -20.50 -3.56
C LEU A 46 23.01 -21.18 -2.92
N ALA A 47 24.16 -21.17 -3.60
CA ALA A 47 25.40 -21.71 -3.06
C ALA A 47 25.90 -20.94 -1.82
N GLU A 48 25.75 -19.61 -1.80
CA GLU A 48 26.06 -18.78 -0.62
C GLU A 48 25.04 -19.02 0.50
N ALA A 49 23.75 -19.14 0.16
CA ALA A 49 22.68 -19.38 1.14
C ALA A 49 22.88 -20.69 1.89
N GLU A 50 23.22 -21.78 1.20
CA GLU A 50 23.50 -23.07 1.86
C GLU A 50 24.68 -22.97 2.84
N LYS A 51 25.77 -22.29 2.44
CA LYS A 51 26.91 -22.03 3.35
C LYS A 51 26.51 -21.15 4.54
N ALA A 52 25.70 -20.12 4.28
CA ALA A 52 25.24 -19.19 5.30
C ALA A 52 24.34 -19.88 6.33
N LEU A 53 23.43 -20.76 5.88
CA LEU A 53 22.55 -21.54 6.75
C LEU A 53 23.33 -22.56 7.59
N GLN A 54 24.41 -23.13 7.06
CA GLN A 54 25.29 -24.00 7.87
C GLN A 54 26.01 -23.22 8.97
N LYS A 55 26.51 -22.02 8.67
CA LYS A 55 27.30 -21.22 9.60
C LYS A 55 26.46 -20.44 10.62
N PHE A 56 25.29 -19.95 10.20
CA PHE A 56 24.42 -19.07 10.98
C PHE A 56 22.95 -19.53 10.96
N PRO A 57 22.65 -20.80 11.31
CA PRO A 57 21.30 -21.37 11.15
C PRO A 57 20.23 -20.65 11.97
N ASN A 58 20.60 -20.02 13.08
CA ASN A 58 19.67 -19.36 14.03
C ASN A 58 19.81 -17.83 14.05
N THR A 59 20.31 -17.23 12.96
CA THR A 59 20.37 -15.77 12.81
C THR A 59 19.23 -15.31 11.92
N PHE A 60 18.29 -14.54 12.47
CA PHE A 60 17.08 -14.11 11.76
C PHE A 60 17.36 -13.54 10.37
N THR A 61 18.26 -12.54 10.26
CA THR A 61 18.54 -11.89 8.98
C THR A 61 19.12 -12.84 7.94
N VAL A 62 19.95 -13.80 8.35
CA VAL A 62 20.50 -14.80 7.43
C VAL A 62 19.41 -15.74 6.95
N VAL A 63 18.61 -16.29 7.86
CA VAL A 63 17.51 -17.21 7.54
C VAL A 63 16.49 -16.55 6.63
N TYR A 64 16.09 -15.31 6.95
CA TYR A 64 15.13 -14.55 6.17
C TYR A 64 15.63 -14.22 4.77
N GLU A 65 16.86 -13.72 4.62
CA GLU A 65 17.41 -13.41 3.29
C GLU A 65 17.64 -14.68 2.45
N CYS A 66 18.00 -15.79 3.08
CA CYS A 66 18.02 -17.08 2.39
C CYS A 66 16.61 -17.46 1.91
N ALA A 67 15.59 -17.35 2.77
CA ALA A 67 14.21 -17.67 2.41
C ALA A 67 13.75 -16.90 1.16
N LYS A 68 13.96 -15.57 1.14
CA LYS A 68 13.61 -14.72 -0.01
C LYS A 68 14.40 -15.09 -1.28
N LEU A 69 15.64 -15.55 -1.15
CA LEU A 69 16.45 -15.99 -2.29
C LEU A 69 15.98 -17.34 -2.85
N PHE A 70 15.65 -18.30 -1.99
CA PHE A 70 15.05 -19.58 -2.37
C PHE A 70 13.68 -19.38 -3.05
N GLU A 71 12.86 -18.47 -2.52
CA GLU A 71 11.57 -18.07 -3.12
C GLU A 71 11.77 -17.54 -4.54
N MET A 72 12.57 -16.49 -4.72
CA MET A 72 12.78 -15.86 -6.04
C MET A 72 13.42 -16.80 -7.06
N ALA A 73 14.39 -17.62 -6.63
CA ALA A 73 14.99 -18.64 -7.49
C ALA A 73 13.95 -19.72 -7.87
N GLY A 74 13.13 -20.15 -6.92
CA GLY A 74 12.05 -21.10 -7.14
C GLY A 74 11.00 -20.60 -8.13
N VAL A 75 10.55 -19.35 -8.00
CA VAL A 75 9.62 -18.71 -8.96
C VAL A 75 10.23 -18.65 -10.36
N THR A 76 11.46 -18.13 -10.47
CA THR A 76 12.16 -17.96 -11.76
C THR A 76 12.35 -19.30 -12.49
N ARG A 77 12.62 -20.37 -11.74
CA ARG A 77 12.88 -21.71 -12.28
C ARG A 77 11.64 -22.59 -12.35
N LYS A 78 10.51 -22.15 -11.81
CA LYS A 78 9.31 -22.97 -11.56
C LYS A 78 9.64 -24.24 -10.77
N ASP A 79 10.46 -24.09 -9.73
CA ASP A 79 10.94 -25.19 -8.90
C ASP A 79 10.26 -25.19 -7.52
N ASN A 80 9.28 -26.07 -7.38
CA ASN A 80 8.52 -26.26 -6.15
C ASN A 80 9.39 -26.78 -4.98
N ALA A 81 10.55 -27.40 -5.22
CA ALA A 81 11.44 -27.82 -4.14
C ALA A 81 12.13 -26.61 -3.50
N LEU A 82 12.57 -25.65 -4.31
CA LEU A 82 13.11 -24.37 -3.83
C LEU A 82 12.04 -23.56 -3.09
N GLN A 83 10.80 -23.54 -3.58
CA GLN A 83 9.69 -22.87 -2.90
C GLN A 83 9.32 -23.53 -1.57
N ARG A 84 9.28 -24.87 -1.49
CA ARG A 84 9.12 -25.58 -0.20
C ARG A 84 10.24 -25.24 0.77
N ARG A 85 11.48 -25.17 0.29
CA ARG A 85 12.62 -24.76 1.10
C ARG A 85 12.45 -23.33 1.63
N ALA A 86 11.93 -22.41 0.81
CA ALA A 86 11.58 -21.06 1.25
C ALA A 86 10.51 -21.07 2.35
N LEU A 87 9.45 -21.87 2.23
CA LEU A 87 8.41 -22.02 3.27
C LEU A 87 8.97 -22.52 4.60
N ASP A 88 9.88 -23.51 4.58
CA ASP A 88 10.54 -24.01 5.78
C ASP A 88 11.36 -22.92 6.46
N LEU A 89 12.08 -22.12 5.67
CA LEU A 89 12.91 -21.01 6.16
C LEU A 89 12.07 -19.85 6.67
N LEU A 90 10.95 -19.50 6.04
CA LEU A 90 10.01 -18.48 6.54
C LEU A 90 9.38 -18.92 7.86
N THR A 91 8.97 -20.19 7.96
CA THR A 91 8.49 -20.78 9.22
C THR A 91 9.57 -20.69 10.30
N HIS A 92 10.83 -20.89 9.93
CA HIS A 92 11.94 -20.70 10.87
C HIS A 92 12.18 -19.24 11.23
N ALA A 93 12.10 -18.32 10.27
CA ALA A 93 12.26 -16.89 10.49
C ALA A 93 11.22 -16.35 11.48
N ILE A 94 9.97 -16.82 11.41
CA ILE A 94 8.92 -16.48 12.39
C ILE A 94 9.38 -16.82 13.82
N ARG A 95 9.96 -18.00 14.05
CA ARG A 95 10.50 -18.39 15.38
C ARG A 95 11.66 -17.50 15.84
N LEU A 96 12.39 -16.90 14.91
CA LEU A 96 13.54 -16.04 15.17
C LEU A 96 13.18 -14.55 15.17
N LEU A 97 11.91 -14.19 14.94
CA LEU A 97 11.44 -12.81 14.84
C LEU A 97 11.83 -11.90 16.02
N PRO A 98 11.96 -12.37 17.28
CA PRO A 98 12.47 -11.53 18.38
C PRO A 98 13.87 -10.96 18.17
N GLN A 99 14.66 -11.50 17.22
CA GLN A 99 15.97 -10.96 16.85
C GLN A 99 15.88 -9.83 15.79
N ASN A 100 14.72 -9.66 15.15
CA ASN A 100 14.54 -8.68 14.09
C ASN A 100 14.52 -7.25 14.65
N SER A 101 15.19 -6.35 13.95
CA SER A 101 15.19 -4.91 14.24
C SER A 101 14.58 -4.07 13.12
N ASP A 102 14.17 -4.70 12.01
CA ASP A 102 13.53 -4.00 10.89
C ASP A 102 12.03 -3.83 11.17
N PRO A 103 11.53 -2.59 11.36
CA PRO A 103 10.12 -2.35 11.66
C PRO A 103 9.19 -2.70 10.51
N GLN A 104 9.70 -2.88 9.28
CA GLN A 104 8.89 -3.31 8.13
C GLN A 104 8.65 -4.82 8.10
N VAL A 105 9.45 -5.60 8.84
CA VAL A 105 9.30 -7.06 8.90
C VAL A 105 8.59 -7.46 10.19
N SER A 106 7.39 -8.00 10.04
CA SER A 106 6.53 -8.45 11.12
C SER A 106 6.14 -9.91 10.93
N GLU A 107 5.55 -10.53 11.94
CA GLU A 107 5.01 -11.89 11.80
C GLU A 107 3.95 -11.96 10.69
N MET A 108 3.12 -10.91 10.58
CA MET A 108 2.14 -10.77 9.50
C MET A 108 2.84 -10.75 8.13
N SER A 109 3.89 -9.92 7.94
CA SER A 109 4.57 -9.85 6.64
C SER A 109 5.20 -11.19 6.24
N LEU A 110 5.78 -11.93 7.19
CA LEU A 110 6.34 -13.26 6.93
C LEU A 110 5.26 -14.28 6.54
N ARG A 111 4.07 -14.22 7.16
CA ARG A 111 2.93 -15.05 6.75
C ARG A 111 2.42 -14.69 5.37
N LEU A 112 2.43 -13.42 4.99
CA LEU A 112 2.08 -12.99 3.63
C LEU A 112 3.11 -13.46 2.61
N ASP A 113 4.41 -13.42 2.92
CA ASP A 113 5.44 -14.04 2.10
C ASP A 113 5.17 -15.54 1.88
N MET A 114 4.78 -16.27 2.95
CA MET A 114 4.40 -17.67 2.82
C MET A 114 3.17 -17.88 1.94
N ALA A 115 2.18 -17.00 2.03
CA ALA A 115 0.97 -17.07 1.19
C ALA A 115 1.32 -16.86 -0.29
N ASN A 116 2.21 -15.92 -0.60
CA ASN A 116 2.70 -15.68 -1.95
C ASN A 116 3.47 -16.88 -2.51
N VAL A 117 4.37 -17.49 -1.71
CA VAL A 117 5.05 -18.72 -2.11
C VAL A 117 4.06 -19.84 -2.43
N LEU A 118 2.98 -19.98 -1.65
CA LEU A 118 1.92 -20.96 -1.92
C LEU A 118 1.16 -20.63 -3.21
N LEU A 119 0.88 -19.37 -3.51
CA LEU A 119 0.29 -18.97 -4.79
C LEU A 119 1.20 -19.33 -5.97
N ASP A 120 2.50 -19.07 -5.87
CA ASP A 120 3.47 -19.38 -6.92
C ASP A 120 3.65 -20.90 -7.13
N MET A 121 3.35 -21.70 -6.10
CA MET A 121 3.28 -23.17 -6.15
C MET A 121 1.93 -23.69 -6.68
N GLU A 122 1.00 -22.81 -7.03
CA GLU A 122 -0.39 -23.10 -7.40
C GLU A 122 -1.20 -23.77 -6.26
N ASP A 123 -0.73 -23.70 -5.00
CA ASP A 123 -1.40 -24.22 -3.80
C ASP A 123 -2.41 -23.19 -3.26
N TRP A 124 -3.42 -22.97 -4.09
CA TRP A 124 -4.35 -21.87 -4.00
C TRP A 124 -5.19 -21.85 -2.72
N GLU A 125 -5.69 -23.00 -2.29
CA GLU A 125 -6.55 -23.09 -1.10
C GLU A 125 -5.77 -22.76 0.18
N ARG A 126 -4.50 -23.21 0.27
CA ARG A 126 -3.66 -22.90 1.42
C ARG A 126 -3.22 -21.44 1.44
N ALA A 127 -2.92 -20.87 0.28
CA ALA A 127 -2.64 -19.43 0.17
C ALA A 127 -3.85 -18.60 0.62
N LEU A 128 -5.04 -18.90 0.09
CA LEU A 128 -6.27 -18.20 0.44
C LEU A 128 -6.62 -18.33 1.93
N ALA A 129 -6.46 -19.52 2.52
CA ALA A 129 -6.65 -19.73 3.95
C ALA A 129 -5.71 -18.83 4.76
N LEU A 130 -4.43 -18.75 4.37
CA LEU A 130 -3.45 -17.93 5.07
C LEU A 130 -3.76 -16.42 4.94
N PHE A 131 -4.21 -15.95 3.77
CA PHE A 131 -4.70 -14.56 3.64
C PHE A 131 -5.90 -14.30 4.54
N LYS A 132 -6.90 -15.19 4.57
CA LYS A 132 -8.10 -15.04 5.41
C LYS A 132 -7.75 -15.03 6.91
N GLU A 133 -6.85 -15.90 7.36
CA GLU A 133 -6.39 -15.96 8.75
C GLU A 133 -5.67 -14.68 9.21
N ASN A 134 -5.02 -13.97 8.27
CA ASN A 134 -4.26 -12.76 8.55
C ASN A 134 -5.00 -11.46 8.17
N ASN A 135 -6.29 -11.54 7.81
CA ASN A 135 -7.07 -10.40 7.33
C ASN A 135 -7.59 -9.49 8.46
N ALA A 136 -6.69 -9.02 9.32
CA ALA A 136 -7.03 -8.09 10.39
C ALA A 136 -7.55 -6.77 9.79
N CYS A 137 -8.67 -6.26 10.32
CA CYS A 137 -9.32 -5.01 9.89
C CYS A 137 -9.69 -4.94 8.38
N GLY A 138 -9.64 -6.06 7.66
CA GLY A 138 -9.86 -6.11 6.21
C GLY A 138 -8.68 -5.58 5.38
N LEU A 139 -7.46 -5.60 5.92
CA LEU A 139 -6.24 -5.15 5.23
C LEU A 139 -5.88 -5.97 3.99
N LEU A 140 -6.44 -7.18 3.87
CA LEU A 140 -6.22 -8.11 2.77
C LEU A 140 -7.50 -8.36 1.97
N ASP A 141 -8.55 -7.55 2.18
CA ASP A 141 -9.82 -7.69 1.45
C ASP A 141 -9.63 -7.58 -0.07
N ASP A 142 -8.73 -6.73 -0.54
CA ASP A 142 -8.41 -6.58 -1.96
C ASP A 142 -7.76 -7.85 -2.52
N GLN A 143 -6.78 -8.40 -1.82
CA GLN A 143 -6.08 -9.61 -2.23
C GLN A 143 -7.02 -10.82 -2.21
N ILE A 144 -7.74 -11.05 -1.11
CA ILE A 144 -8.69 -12.15 -0.95
C ILE A 144 -9.81 -12.05 -2.01
N GLY A 145 -10.36 -10.84 -2.20
CA GLY A 145 -11.43 -10.59 -3.16
C GLY A 145 -10.97 -10.84 -4.60
N CYS A 146 -9.81 -10.30 -4.99
CA CYS A 146 -9.23 -10.54 -6.32
C CYS A 146 -8.97 -12.02 -6.54
N LEU A 147 -8.45 -12.70 -5.52
CA LEU A 147 -8.17 -14.11 -5.59
C LEU A 147 -9.47 -14.91 -5.86
N LEU A 148 -10.50 -14.74 -5.02
CA LEU A 148 -11.79 -15.42 -5.22
C LEU A 148 -12.42 -15.13 -6.59
N ALA A 149 -12.23 -13.93 -7.13
CA ALA A 149 -12.77 -13.54 -8.44
C ALA A 149 -12.13 -14.31 -9.64
N LEU A 150 -10.92 -14.83 -9.49
CA LEU A 150 -10.25 -15.62 -10.53
C LEU A 150 -10.83 -17.03 -10.67
N VAL A 151 -11.46 -17.56 -9.62
CA VAL A 151 -12.06 -18.89 -9.61
C VAL A 151 -13.56 -18.79 -9.91
N LYS A 152 -13.99 -19.26 -11.09
CA LYS A 152 -15.37 -19.09 -11.60
C LYS A 152 -16.45 -19.39 -10.56
N GLU A 153 -16.32 -20.51 -9.86
CA GLU A 153 -17.35 -20.98 -8.90
C GLU A 153 -17.29 -20.27 -7.54
N ARG A 154 -16.29 -19.41 -7.31
CA ARG A 154 -16.07 -18.69 -6.04
C ARG A 154 -16.17 -17.17 -6.16
N ARG A 155 -16.46 -16.65 -7.35
CA ARG A 155 -16.53 -15.19 -7.63
C ARG A 155 -17.42 -14.44 -6.65
N GLU A 156 -18.58 -15.01 -6.36
CA GLU A 156 -19.55 -14.41 -5.42
C GLU A 156 -19.01 -14.35 -3.99
N GLU A 157 -18.14 -15.28 -3.57
CA GLU A 157 -17.47 -15.18 -2.26
C GLU A 157 -16.57 -13.94 -2.16
N GLY A 158 -16.04 -13.45 -3.30
CA GLY A 158 -15.15 -12.31 -3.37
C GLY A 158 -15.85 -10.95 -3.27
N VAL A 159 -17.16 -10.88 -3.55
CA VAL A 159 -17.92 -9.62 -3.65
C VAL A 159 -17.87 -8.79 -2.36
N PRO A 160 -18.09 -9.35 -1.15
CA PRO A 160 -18.01 -8.56 0.09
C PRO A 160 -16.60 -8.00 0.34
N TYR A 161 -15.57 -8.78 0.03
CA TYR A 161 -14.17 -8.37 0.17
C TYR A 161 -13.84 -7.23 -0.80
N LEU A 162 -14.12 -7.38 -2.09
CA LEU A 162 -13.89 -6.35 -3.10
C LEU A 162 -14.67 -5.06 -2.81
N SER A 163 -15.91 -5.19 -2.33
CA SER A 163 -16.74 -4.03 -1.97
C SER A 163 -16.12 -3.24 -0.81
N MET A 164 -15.65 -3.91 0.23
CA MET A 164 -15.03 -3.27 1.39
C MET A 164 -13.62 -2.75 1.09
N ALA A 165 -12.87 -3.45 0.23
CA ALA A 165 -11.59 -2.99 -0.30
C ALA A 165 -11.74 -1.68 -1.10
N LEU A 166 -12.75 -1.61 -1.98
CA LEU A 166 -13.06 -0.41 -2.75
C LEU A 166 -13.32 0.80 -1.83
N LEU A 167 -14.18 0.65 -0.83
CA LEU A 167 -14.47 1.74 0.11
C LEU A 167 -13.21 2.21 0.83
N ARG A 168 -12.39 1.29 1.37
CA ARG A 168 -11.15 1.64 2.07
C ARG A 168 -10.14 2.31 1.14
N ALA A 169 -10.01 1.83 -0.10
CA ALA A 169 -9.13 2.42 -1.09
C ALA A 169 -9.52 3.86 -1.40
N VAL A 170 -10.82 4.12 -1.59
CA VAL A 170 -11.35 5.47 -1.86
C VAL A 170 -11.14 6.39 -0.66
N THR A 171 -11.40 5.92 0.56
CA THR A 171 -11.14 6.69 1.78
C THR A 171 -9.66 7.03 1.94
N SER A 172 -8.77 6.07 1.69
CA SER A 172 -7.32 6.31 1.71
C SER A 172 -6.92 7.34 0.65
N LEU A 173 -7.44 7.20 -0.57
CA LEU A 173 -7.15 8.09 -1.67
C LEU A 173 -7.58 9.54 -1.39
N VAL A 174 -8.78 9.75 -0.85
CA VAL A 174 -9.27 11.07 -0.44
C VAL A 174 -8.30 11.72 0.53
N ARG A 175 -7.91 11.02 1.61
CA ARG A 175 -6.96 11.53 2.60
C ARG A 175 -5.58 11.84 2.01
N VAL A 176 -5.09 11.00 1.09
CA VAL A 176 -3.79 11.21 0.43
C VAL A 176 -3.84 12.46 -0.45
N CYS A 177 -4.91 12.65 -1.22
CA CYS A 177 -5.10 13.83 -2.05
C CYS A 177 -5.18 15.11 -1.19
N ASP A 178 -5.94 15.07 -0.10
CA ASP A 178 -6.07 16.20 0.82
C ASP A 178 -4.72 16.53 1.50
N GLY A 179 -4.00 15.51 1.95
CA GLY A 179 -2.66 15.66 2.51
C GLY A 179 -1.68 16.30 1.53
N PHE A 180 -1.68 15.85 0.26
CA PHE A 180 -0.82 16.44 -0.76
C PHE A 180 -1.24 17.85 -1.15
N ALA A 181 -2.55 18.14 -1.25
CA ALA A 181 -3.04 19.49 -1.50
C ALA A 181 -2.51 20.47 -0.43
N ASN A 182 -2.60 20.11 0.84
CA ASN A 182 -2.08 20.90 1.96
C ASN A 182 -0.55 21.08 1.87
N VAL A 183 0.20 20.04 1.51
CA VAL A 183 1.66 20.11 1.32
C VAL A 183 2.03 21.05 0.16
N PHE A 184 1.30 20.99 -0.95
CA PHE A 184 1.53 21.85 -2.11
C PHE A 184 1.17 23.31 -1.83
N GLU A 185 0.07 23.55 -1.14
CA GLU A 185 -0.34 24.88 -0.66
C GLU A 185 0.73 25.49 0.26
N ALA A 186 1.23 24.74 1.24
CA ALA A 186 2.31 25.17 2.12
C ALA A 186 3.62 25.50 1.37
N ARG A 187 3.87 24.82 0.25
CA ARG A 187 5.00 25.09 -0.66
C ARG A 187 4.72 26.20 -1.67
N LYS A 188 3.51 26.78 -1.67
CA LYS A 188 3.01 27.75 -2.65
C LYS A 188 2.97 27.21 -4.09
N ASP A 189 2.94 25.89 -4.24
CA ASP A 189 2.72 25.23 -5.53
C ASP A 189 1.21 25.07 -5.77
N MET A 190 0.56 26.21 -6.05
CA MET A 190 -0.90 26.25 -6.22
C MET A 190 -1.37 25.40 -7.39
N LYS A 191 -0.54 25.27 -8.44
CA LYS A 191 -0.86 24.43 -9.59
C LYS A 191 -1.01 22.97 -9.17
N SER A 192 -0.02 22.41 -8.48
CA SER A 192 -0.09 21.01 -8.03
C SER A 192 -1.22 20.78 -7.02
N ALA A 193 -1.51 21.77 -6.16
CA ALA A 193 -2.64 21.71 -5.22
C ALA A 193 -4.00 21.67 -5.94
N ILE A 194 -4.18 22.48 -6.97
CA ILE A 194 -5.39 22.49 -7.82
C ILE A 194 -5.49 21.16 -8.60
N ASP A 195 -4.40 20.75 -9.26
CA ASP A 195 -4.38 19.55 -10.12
C ASP A 195 -4.76 18.28 -9.33
N ILE A 196 -4.24 18.09 -8.11
CA ILE A 196 -4.55 16.90 -7.30
C ILE A 196 -6.01 16.88 -6.82
N LEU A 197 -6.59 18.04 -6.50
CA LEU A 197 -8.00 18.12 -6.08
C LEU A 197 -8.95 17.88 -7.26
N GLN A 198 -8.66 18.42 -8.45
CA GLN A 198 -9.44 18.15 -9.67
C GLN A 198 -9.38 16.67 -10.06
N TRP A 199 -8.21 16.04 -9.90
CA TRP A 199 -8.07 14.59 -10.10
C TRP A 199 -8.92 13.81 -9.08
N LYS A 200 -8.89 14.19 -7.80
CA LYS A 200 -9.75 13.59 -6.76
C LYS A 200 -11.23 13.69 -7.12
N HIS A 201 -11.70 14.85 -7.59
CA HIS A 201 -13.08 15.04 -8.03
C HIS A 201 -13.48 14.09 -9.15
N SER A 202 -12.58 13.92 -10.13
CA SER A 202 -12.80 12.99 -11.25
C SER A 202 -13.00 11.56 -10.75
N VAL A 203 -12.18 11.10 -9.80
CA VAL A 203 -12.32 9.77 -9.18
C VAL A 203 -13.64 9.63 -8.41
N LEU A 204 -13.96 10.60 -7.54
CA LEU A 204 -15.19 10.57 -6.74
C LEU A 204 -16.45 10.59 -7.62
N SER A 205 -16.46 11.38 -8.69
CA SER A 205 -17.57 11.44 -9.63
C SER A 205 -17.83 10.10 -10.33
N GLY A 206 -16.78 9.34 -10.63
CA GLY A 206 -16.88 8.02 -11.24
C GLY A 206 -17.56 6.98 -10.35
N LEU A 207 -17.51 7.19 -9.03
CA LEU A 207 -18.05 6.30 -8.00
C LEU A 207 -19.44 6.71 -7.51
N ARG A 208 -19.99 7.83 -7.97
CA ARG A 208 -21.36 8.23 -7.65
C ARG A 208 -22.37 7.46 -8.48
N LYS A 209 -23.42 6.97 -7.83
CA LYS A 209 -24.59 6.40 -8.52
C LYS A 209 -25.55 7.52 -8.90
N LYS A 210 -25.99 7.54 -10.17
CA LYS A 210 -26.90 8.59 -10.68
C LYS A 210 -28.22 8.56 -9.92
N GLY A 211 -28.70 9.74 -9.52
CA GLY A 211 -30.00 9.92 -8.86
C GLY A 211 -30.03 9.55 -7.38
N THR A 212 -28.88 9.24 -6.76
CA THR A 212 -28.78 8.95 -5.33
C THR A 212 -27.81 9.89 -4.64
N VAL A 213 -28.12 10.27 -3.40
CA VAL A 213 -27.24 11.00 -2.49
C VAL A 213 -26.47 10.01 -1.63
N SER A 214 -25.19 10.29 -1.38
CA SER A 214 -24.26 9.45 -0.61
C SER A 214 -23.30 10.31 0.20
N GLU A 215 -22.59 9.70 1.15
CA GLU A 215 -21.50 10.36 1.89
C GLU A 215 -20.41 10.94 0.95
N LEU A 216 -20.25 10.38 -0.27
CA LEU A 216 -19.33 10.93 -1.27
C LEU A 216 -19.75 12.31 -1.77
N ASP A 217 -21.04 12.63 -1.77
CA ASP A 217 -21.55 13.96 -2.13
C ASP A 217 -21.14 15.00 -1.10
N LYS A 218 -21.20 14.65 0.19
CA LYS A 218 -20.73 15.49 1.29
C LYS A 218 -19.23 15.74 1.22
N ILE A 219 -18.44 14.68 0.99
CA ILE A 219 -16.98 14.79 0.80
C ILE A 219 -16.67 15.66 -0.44
N SER A 220 -17.41 15.47 -1.53
CA SER A 220 -17.23 16.24 -2.76
C SER A 220 -17.59 17.72 -2.54
N ALA A 221 -18.67 18.02 -1.81
CA ALA A 221 -19.06 19.40 -1.50
C ALA A 221 -17.94 20.16 -0.79
N ALA A 222 -17.40 19.58 0.30
CA ALA A 222 -16.27 20.15 1.02
C ALA A 222 -15.02 20.29 0.11
N SER A 223 -14.75 19.29 -0.73
CA SER A 223 -13.61 19.35 -1.63
C SER A 223 -13.74 20.39 -2.75
N HIS A 224 -14.92 20.60 -3.32
CA HIS A 224 -15.17 21.63 -4.33
C HIS A 224 -14.99 23.01 -3.69
N ALA A 225 -15.46 23.19 -2.46
CA ALA A 225 -15.25 24.42 -1.71
C ALA A 225 -13.77 24.70 -1.40
N ALA A 226 -13.00 23.68 -1.01
CA ALA A 226 -11.55 23.81 -0.83
C ALA A 226 -10.83 24.20 -2.13
N LEU A 227 -11.23 23.61 -3.26
CA LEU A 227 -10.69 23.98 -4.58
C LEU A 227 -11.06 25.42 -4.95
N ALA A 228 -12.29 25.84 -4.68
CA ALA A 228 -12.71 27.21 -4.90
C ALA A 228 -11.87 28.23 -4.14
N ARG A 229 -11.46 27.92 -2.90
CA ARG A 229 -10.54 28.74 -2.11
C ARG A 229 -9.18 28.91 -2.82
N LEU A 230 -8.58 27.81 -3.27
CA LEU A 230 -7.30 27.86 -4.00
C LEU A 230 -7.40 28.69 -5.29
N LEU A 231 -8.50 28.56 -6.03
CA LEU A 231 -8.75 29.35 -7.24
C LEU A 231 -8.93 30.83 -6.92
N TYR A 232 -9.66 31.14 -5.84
CA TYR A 232 -9.84 32.50 -5.35
C TYR A 232 -8.50 33.16 -4.99
N ASP A 233 -7.62 32.44 -4.31
CA ASP A 233 -6.27 32.89 -3.95
C ASP A 233 -5.39 33.12 -5.19
N CYS A 234 -5.58 32.29 -6.22
CA CYS A 234 -4.98 32.47 -7.54
C CYS A 234 -5.62 33.59 -8.39
N ARG A 235 -6.60 34.31 -7.85
CA ARG A 235 -7.39 35.36 -8.54
C ARG A 235 -8.27 34.86 -9.69
N ASP A 236 -8.48 33.55 -9.79
CA ASP A 236 -9.48 32.97 -10.69
C ASP A 236 -10.87 32.96 -10.01
N LEU A 237 -11.49 34.13 -9.97
CA LEU A 237 -12.81 34.31 -9.34
C LEU A 237 -13.93 33.59 -10.11
N GLY A 238 -13.77 33.41 -11.43
CA GLY A 238 -14.74 32.70 -12.25
C GLY A 238 -14.75 31.21 -11.90
N GLY A 239 -13.57 30.59 -11.92
CA GLY A 239 -13.39 29.19 -11.51
C GLY A 239 -13.84 28.96 -10.06
N ALA A 240 -13.42 29.84 -9.14
CA ALA A 240 -13.84 29.75 -7.74
C ALA A 240 -15.38 29.77 -7.59
N ASN A 241 -16.07 30.63 -8.34
CA ASN A 241 -17.51 30.73 -8.31
C ASN A 241 -18.20 29.46 -8.85
N ASP A 242 -17.68 28.87 -9.93
CA ASP A 242 -18.24 27.65 -10.52
C ASP A 242 -18.05 26.43 -9.61
N GLU A 243 -16.91 26.34 -8.94
CA GLU A 243 -16.64 25.33 -7.92
C GLU A 243 -17.58 25.49 -6.71
N LEU A 244 -17.81 26.72 -6.24
CA LEU A 244 -18.76 26.97 -5.15
C LEU A 244 -20.20 26.63 -5.51
N LYS A 245 -20.66 26.93 -6.73
CA LYS A 245 -21.99 26.50 -7.19
C LYS A 245 -22.14 24.99 -7.12
N THR A 246 -21.11 24.27 -7.55
CA THR A 246 -21.09 22.81 -7.49
C THR A 246 -21.09 22.31 -6.04
N ALA A 247 -20.24 22.89 -5.18
CA ALA A 247 -20.20 22.58 -3.76
C ALA A 247 -21.57 22.76 -3.08
N LYS A 248 -22.23 23.90 -3.33
CA LYS A 248 -23.54 24.22 -2.76
C LYS A 248 -24.65 23.30 -3.27
N ALA A 249 -24.63 22.95 -4.55
CA ALA A 249 -25.61 22.04 -5.12
C ALA A 249 -25.51 20.63 -4.48
N LEU A 250 -24.29 20.13 -4.30
CA LEU A 250 -24.03 18.87 -3.62
C LEU A 250 -24.40 18.93 -2.13
N GLY A 251 -23.98 20.01 -1.44
CA GLY A 251 -24.27 20.21 -0.02
C GLY A 251 -25.77 20.28 0.25
N THR A 252 -26.51 21.08 -0.52
CA THR A 252 -27.97 21.21 -0.40
C THR A 252 -28.68 19.88 -0.66
N ALA A 253 -28.27 19.16 -1.71
CA ALA A 253 -28.86 17.86 -2.01
C ALA A 253 -28.60 16.84 -0.90
N TYR A 254 -27.40 16.85 -0.32
CA TYR A 254 -27.04 15.99 0.80
C TYR A 254 -27.85 16.32 2.05
N ASP A 255 -27.90 17.59 2.44
CA ASP A 255 -28.59 18.02 3.67
C ASP A 255 -30.11 17.81 3.60
N ALA A 256 -30.70 17.82 2.40
CA ALA A 256 -32.11 17.51 2.19
C ALA A 256 -32.43 16.01 2.38
N ALA A 257 -31.48 15.11 2.10
CA ALA A 257 -31.67 13.66 2.22
C ALA A 257 -30.36 12.93 2.58
N PRO A 258 -29.83 13.11 3.81
CA PRO A 258 -28.55 12.53 4.21
C PRO A 258 -28.58 11.00 4.11
N SER A 259 -27.51 10.41 3.55
CA SER A 259 -27.38 8.95 3.45
C SER A 259 -25.95 8.51 3.72
N HIS A 260 -25.79 7.76 4.81
CA HIS A 260 -24.55 7.08 5.15
C HIS A 260 -24.43 5.71 4.47
N SER A 261 -25.42 5.26 3.68
CA SER A 261 -25.39 3.91 3.13
C SER A 261 -24.34 3.76 2.03
N ALA A 262 -23.47 2.76 2.16
CA ALA A 262 -22.53 2.39 1.11
C ALA A 262 -23.20 1.93 -0.19
N ARG A 263 -24.49 1.54 -0.16
CA ARG A 263 -25.25 1.12 -1.36
C ARG A 263 -25.40 2.22 -2.43
N ASN A 264 -25.19 3.48 -2.03
CA ASN A 264 -25.24 4.61 -2.93
C ASN A 264 -23.89 4.87 -3.62
N VAL A 265 -22.85 4.12 -3.28
CA VAL A 265 -21.57 4.07 -4.00
C VAL A 265 -21.67 3.07 -5.13
N ARG A 266 -21.26 3.49 -6.34
CA ARG A 266 -21.23 2.65 -7.53
C ARG A 266 -20.21 1.51 -7.33
N PHE A 267 -20.58 0.31 -7.77
CA PHE A 267 -19.82 -0.95 -7.62
C PHE A 267 -19.71 -1.51 -6.21
N TYR A 268 -20.32 -0.85 -5.22
CA TYR A 268 -20.51 -1.47 -3.91
C TYR A 268 -21.66 -2.49 -3.97
N GLU A 269 -21.35 -3.75 -3.69
CA GLU A 269 -22.31 -4.86 -3.66
C GLU A 269 -22.25 -5.63 -2.32
N GLY A 270 -21.69 -5.00 -1.29
CA GLY A 270 -21.54 -5.58 0.04
C GLY A 270 -22.81 -5.53 0.90
N VAL A 271 -22.64 -5.80 2.19
CA VAL A 271 -23.73 -5.90 3.17
C VAL A 271 -24.51 -4.59 3.30
N GLU A 272 -25.84 -4.69 3.37
CA GLU A 272 -26.78 -3.57 3.34
C GLU A 272 -26.55 -2.50 4.42
N HIS A 273 -26.03 -2.89 5.58
CA HIS A 273 -25.88 -2.02 6.75
C HIS A 273 -24.51 -1.33 6.87
N VAL A 274 -23.65 -1.41 5.86
CA VAL A 274 -22.36 -0.71 5.90
C VAL A 274 -22.59 0.80 5.74
N GLY A 275 -22.19 1.53 6.77
CA GLY A 275 -22.16 2.99 6.79
C GLY A 275 -20.82 3.56 6.32
N ILE A 276 -20.88 4.68 5.59
CA ILE A 276 -19.73 5.54 5.31
C ILE A 276 -19.92 6.80 6.13
N TYR A 277 -18.86 7.18 6.84
CA TYR A 277 -18.85 8.37 7.68
C TYR A 277 -17.66 9.23 7.30
N SER A 278 -17.91 10.52 7.08
CA SER A 278 -16.87 11.53 6.99
C SER A 278 -16.60 12.15 8.36
N ASP A 279 -15.39 12.69 8.54
CA ASP A 279 -15.01 13.44 9.75
C ASP A 279 -15.66 14.84 9.81
N PHE A 280 -16.39 15.22 8.77
CA PHE A 280 -17.16 16.46 8.71
C PHE A 280 -18.38 16.41 9.65
N GLY A 281 -18.81 17.57 10.16
CA GLY A 281 -20.04 17.74 10.93
C GLY A 281 -21.30 17.28 10.19
N ARG A 282 -22.48 17.34 10.82
CA ARG A 282 -23.71 16.76 10.22
C ARG A 282 -24.11 17.39 8.88
N SER A 283 -23.86 18.69 8.71
CA SER A 283 -24.23 19.48 7.53
C SER A 283 -23.11 19.46 6.48
N ALA A 284 -23.44 19.09 5.26
CA ALA A 284 -22.54 19.18 4.11
C ALA A 284 -22.31 20.63 3.68
N MET A 285 -23.32 21.50 3.82
CA MET A 285 -23.17 22.93 3.57
C MET A 285 -22.21 23.60 4.55
N ASP A 286 -22.26 23.24 5.84
CA ASP A 286 -21.35 23.78 6.85
C ASP A 286 -19.93 23.29 6.57
N ALA A 287 -19.76 22.00 6.23
CA ALA A 287 -18.48 21.45 5.83
C ALA A 287 -17.88 22.15 4.60
N ALA A 288 -18.72 22.51 3.62
CA ALA A 288 -18.30 23.28 2.46
C ALA A 288 -17.91 24.73 2.83
N LEU A 289 -18.67 25.38 3.72
CA LEU A 289 -18.32 26.71 4.22
C LEU A 289 -16.96 26.68 4.93
N ASP A 290 -16.78 25.77 5.88
CA ASP A 290 -15.54 25.63 6.65
C ASP A 290 -14.34 25.37 5.73
N ALA A 291 -14.50 24.50 4.72
CA ALA A 291 -13.45 24.19 3.75
C ALA A 291 -13.10 25.38 2.85
N PHE A 292 -14.07 26.24 2.50
CA PHE A 292 -13.81 27.45 1.71
C PHE A 292 -13.14 28.55 2.53
N LEU A 293 -13.52 28.72 3.80
CA LEU A 293 -12.95 29.74 4.67
C LEU A 293 -11.52 29.37 5.10
N GLY A 294 -11.25 28.09 5.36
CA GLY A 294 -9.96 27.65 5.88
C GLY A 294 -9.59 28.33 7.20
N ASP A 295 -8.30 28.51 7.44
CA ASP A 295 -7.78 29.11 8.68
C ASP A 295 -7.87 30.66 8.69
N ASP A 296 -8.01 31.30 7.52
CA ASP A 296 -7.96 32.76 7.34
C ASP A 296 -9.34 33.34 6.94
N SER A 297 -10.37 33.08 7.76
CA SER A 297 -11.72 33.60 7.50
C SER A 297 -11.73 35.14 7.49
N THR A 298 -12.36 35.71 6.47
CA THR A 298 -12.59 37.16 6.34
C THR A 298 -14.02 37.45 5.88
N GLU A 299 -14.55 38.61 6.24
CA GLU A 299 -15.89 39.05 5.78
C GLU A 299 -16.02 39.02 4.25
N LYS A 300 -14.93 39.24 3.52
CA LYS A 300 -14.88 39.17 2.05
C LYS A 300 -15.07 37.75 1.54
N LEU A 301 -14.41 36.76 2.14
CA LEU A 301 -14.59 35.35 1.79
C LEU A 301 -16.00 34.89 2.13
N GLU A 302 -16.53 35.23 3.30
CA GLU A 302 -17.90 34.90 3.67
C GLU A 302 -18.93 35.53 2.71
N ALA A 303 -18.70 36.77 2.27
CA ALA A 303 -19.55 37.43 1.28
C ALA A 303 -19.44 36.74 -0.08
N PHE A 304 -18.23 36.36 -0.51
CA PHE A 304 -18.02 35.62 -1.75
C PHE A 304 -18.75 34.28 -1.73
N PHE A 305 -18.60 33.50 -0.65
CA PHE A 305 -19.31 32.25 -0.48
C PHE A 305 -20.82 32.46 -0.53
N ARG A 306 -21.37 33.46 0.16
CA ARG A 306 -22.82 33.73 0.14
C ARG A 306 -23.35 34.07 -1.25
N ASN A 307 -22.58 34.81 -2.04
CA ASN A 307 -23.01 35.35 -3.34
C ASN A 307 -22.80 34.42 -4.54
N ALA A 308 -22.02 33.34 -4.39
CA ALA A 308 -21.76 32.35 -5.44
C ALA A 308 -23.00 31.48 -5.78
#